data_AF-A0A177CT30-F1
#
_entry.id   AF-A0A177CT30-F1
#
_cell.length_a   1.000
_cell.length_b   1.000
_cell.length_c   1.000
_cell.angle_alpha   90.00
_cell.angle_beta   90.00
_cell.angle_gamma   90.00
#
_symmetry.space_group_name_H-M   'P 1'
#
loop_
_entity.id
_entity.type
_entity.pdbx_description
1 polymer ?
#
loop_
_entity_poly.entity_id
_entity_poly.type
_entity_poly.pdbx_seq_one_letter_code
_entity_poly.pdbx_strand_id
1 'polypeptide(L)'
;MPFQLSSWHAQWLGRLRSALRLLVIVLSGAVLVFLGHTLEIFRGNRYIDLRKNELPMTWPARTNLWPTLILFTVALGSFIASVTIVALSFKRSFRRPTRSAGVYRVVGGCCGVLLWIVAIAEFSLLDRASKASLGRYSCGNSHILSNGRYQYRAVCEEQGVAFYIAIGAAAAELATLLTLAVTTPTSPDQYIPGPKDDHEKKRSMSISGSTKRFP
;
A
#
# COMPACT_ATOMS: atom_id res chain seq x y z
N MET A 1 -21.45 -10.10 32.69
CA MET A 1 -21.83 -9.43 31.43
C MET A 1 -20.62 -9.11 30.51
N PRO A 2 -19.76 -10.06 30.10
CA PRO A 2 -18.60 -9.76 29.24
C PRO A 2 -18.85 -9.87 27.73
N PHE A 3 -19.94 -10.51 27.29
CA PHE A 3 -20.15 -10.82 25.87
C PHE A 3 -20.52 -9.62 24.98
N GLN A 4 -21.14 -8.57 25.52
CA GLN A 4 -21.52 -7.39 24.71
C GLN A 4 -20.35 -6.44 24.41
N LEU A 5 -19.34 -6.35 25.28
CA LEU A 5 -18.14 -5.57 24.98
C LEU A 5 -17.35 -6.21 23.83
N SER A 6 -17.23 -7.54 23.83
CA SER A 6 -16.48 -8.30 22.82
C SER A 6 -17.02 -8.12 21.39
N SER A 7 -18.35 -8.15 21.21
CA SER A 7 -18.97 -8.01 19.89
C SER A 7 -18.83 -6.60 19.30
N TRP A 8 -18.91 -5.57 20.14
CA TRP A 8 -18.68 -4.17 19.73
C TRP A 8 -17.25 -3.93 19.26
N HIS A 9 -16.26 -4.43 20.00
CA HIS A 9 -14.84 -4.30 19.63
C HIS A 9 -14.54 -5.03 18.31
N ALA A 10 -15.09 -6.22 18.11
CA ALA A 10 -14.91 -6.99 16.88
C ALA A 10 -15.48 -6.28 15.63
N GLN A 11 -16.66 -5.67 15.73
CA GLN A 11 -17.26 -4.91 14.63
C GLN A 11 -16.49 -3.63 14.32
N TRP A 12 -16.03 -2.92 15.34
CA TRP A 12 -15.28 -1.68 15.19
C TRP A 12 -13.90 -1.91 14.55
N LEU A 13 -13.19 -2.95 15.00
CA LEU A 13 -11.90 -3.36 14.42
C LEU A 13 -12.01 -3.81 12.96
N GLY A 14 -13.11 -4.49 12.61
CA GLY A 14 -13.41 -4.85 11.22
C GLY A 14 -13.60 -3.63 10.31
N ARG A 15 -14.40 -2.66 10.76
CA ARG A 15 -14.62 -1.39 10.03
C ARG A 15 -13.34 -0.56 9.91
N LEU A 16 -12.59 -0.43 11.01
CA LEU A 16 -11.32 0.30 11.03
C LEU A 16 -10.31 -0.32 10.06
N ARG A 17 -10.18 -1.66 10.04
CA ARG A 17 -9.29 -2.35 9.10
C ARG A 17 -9.69 -2.11 7.65
N SER A 18 -10.99 -2.16 7.35
CA SER A 18 -11.50 -1.86 6.00
C SER A 18 -11.20 -0.42 5.60
N ALA A 19 -11.46 0.55 6.49
CA ALA A 19 -11.19 1.96 6.25
C ALA A 19 -9.69 2.23 6.04
N LEU A 20 -8.83 1.67 6.88
CA LEU A 20 -7.37 1.78 6.74
C LEU A 20 -6.87 1.18 5.42
N ARG A 21 -7.42 0.04 4.99
CA ARG A 21 -7.05 -0.57 3.70
C ARG A 21 -7.44 0.31 2.52
N LEU A 22 -8.65 0.89 2.55
CA LEU A 22 -9.08 1.85 1.53
C LEU A 22 -8.19 3.10 1.53
N LEU A 23 -7.82 3.58 2.72
CA LEU A 23 -6.94 4.73 2.87
C LEU A 23 -5.54 4.45 2.29
N VAL A 24 -4.96 3.27 2.55
CA VAL A 24 -3.69 2.85 1.92
C VAL A 24 -3.81 2.81 0.39
N ILE A 25 -4.91 2.29 -0.16
CA ILE A 25 -5.15 2.27 -1.62
C ILE A 25 -5.19 3.69 -2.19
N VAL A 26 -5.92 4.60 -1.54
CA VAL A 26 -6.04 5.98 -2.00
C VAL A 26 -4.70 6.71 -1.93
N LEU A 27 -3.97 6.59 -0.80
CA LEU A 27 -2.68 7.26 -0.62
C LEU A 27 -1.62 6.71 -1.58
N SER A 28 -1.51 5.39 -1.71
CA SER A 28 -0.58 4.77 -2.66
C SER A 28 -0.93 5.10 -4.12
N GLY A 29 -2.22 5.12 -4.48
CA GLY A 29 -2.69 5.57 -5.79
C GLY A 29 -2.34 7.04 -6.06
N ALA A 30 -2.53 7.92 -5.08
CA ALA A 30 -2.15 9.33 -5.20
C ALA A 30 -0.64 9.49 -5.45
N VAL A 31 0.21 8.76 -4.71
CA VAL A 31 1.67 8.76 -4.95
C VAL A 31 1.99 8.33 -6.38
N LEU A 32 1.34 7.28 -6.90
CA LEU A 32 1.54 6.84 -8.28
C LEU A 32 1.14 7.89 -9.32
N VAL A 33 0.03 8.59 -9.11
CA VAL A 33 -0.43 9.65 -10.01
C VAL A 33 0.55 10.82 -10.02
N PHE A 34 0.91 11.35 -8.85
CA PHE A 34 1.85 12.48 -8.75
C PHE A 34 3.22 12.11 -9.33
N LEU A 35 3.80 10.98 -8.91
CA LEU A 35 5.11 10.57 -9.42
C LEU A 35 5.05 10.19 -10.90
N GLY A 36 3.97 9.56 -11.36
CA GLY A 36 3.74 9.25 -12.77
C GLY A 36 3.72 10.49 -13.65
N HIS A 37 2.99 11.53 -13.22
CA HIS A 37 2.93 12.81 -13.90
C HIS A 37 4.31 13.49 -13.96
N THR A 38 5.07 13.49 -12.85
CA THR A 38 6.44 14.04 -12.87
C THR A 38 7.38 13.29 -13.83
N LEU A 39 7.23 11.96 -13.95
CA LEU A 39 8.03 11.13 -14.86
C LEU A 39 7.62 11.33 -16.33
N GLU A 40 6.34 11.55 -16.59
CA GLU A 40 5.81 11.89 -17.91
C GLU A 40 6.35 13.24 -18.39
N ILE A 41 6.30 14.26 -17.52
CA ILE A 41 6.90 15.58 -17.77
C ILE A 41 8.39 15.43 -18.05
N PHE A 42 9.12 14.65 -17.24
CA PHE A 42 10.54 14.42 -17.45
C PHE A 42 10.84 13.75 -18.81
N ARG A 43 10.07 12.72 -19.20
CA ARG A 43 10.26 12.02 -20.48
C ARG A 43 9.90 12.90 -21.68
N GLY A 44 8.76 13.57 -21.63
CA GLY A 44 8.29 14.45 -22.71
C GLY A 44 9.26 15.60 -22.99
N ASN A 45 9.96 16.06 -21.95
CA ASN A 45 10.85 17.21 -22.03
C ASN A 45 12.33 16.85 -22.27
N ARG A 46 12.66 15.56 -22.40
CA ARG A 46 14.05 15.12 -22.60
C ARG A 46 14.60 15.40 -24.01
N TYR A 47 13.72 15.55 -25.00
CA TYR A 47 14.09 15.60 -26.42
C TYR A 47 13.47 16.78 -27.18
N ILE A 48 13.12 17.87 -26.49
CA ILE A 48 12.52 19.02 -27.15
C ILE A 48 13.62 19.85 -27.80
N ASP A 49 13.63 19.87 -29.14
CA ASP A 49 14.43 20.79 -29.93
C ASP A 49 13.94 22.21 -29.67
N LEU A 50 14.71 22.96 -28.89
CA LEU A 50 14.43 24.35 -28.59
C LEU A 50 14.55 25.17 -29.88
N ARG A 51 13.49 25.91 -30.23
CA ARG A 51 13.54 26.90 -31.29
C ARG A 51 14.50 28.02 -30.85
N LYS A 52 15.29 28.56 -31.78
CA LYS A 52 16.29 29.62 -31.49
C LYS A 52 15.65 30.73 -30.63
N ASN A 53 16.26 31.02 -29.47
CA ASN A 53 15.89 32.00 -28.43
C ASN A 53 15.00 31.54 -27.27
N GLU A 54 14.65 30.25 -27.15
CA GLU A 54 14.09 29.73 -25.90
C GLU A 54 15.19 29.31 -24.91
N LEU A 55 15.01 29.64 -23.62
CA LEU A 55 15.92 29.26 -22.55
C LEU A 55 16.04 27.72 -22.53
N PRO A 56 17.25 27.15 -22.67
CA PRO A 56 17.40 25.72 -22.79
C PRO A 56 16.94 25.02 -21.52
N MET A 57 15.86 24.25 -21.64
CA MET A 57 15.43 23.29 -20.63
C MET A 57 16.31 22.05 -20.74
N THR A 58 17.57 22.16 -20.32
CA THR A 58 18.43 20.99 -20.18
C THR A 58 18.26 20.44 -18.77
N TRP A 59 17.42 19.40 -18.62
CA TRP A 59 17.61 18.49 -17.50
C TRP A 59 19.08 18.07 -17.49
N PRO A 60 19.75 18.02 -16.33
CA PRO A 60 21.16 17.65 -16.29
C PRO A 60 21.33 16.30 -16.99
N ALA A 61 22.34 16.19 -17.86
CA ALA A 61 22.57 15.02 -18.72
C ALA A 61 22.62 13.69 -17.95
N ARG A 62 22.89 13.74 -16.63
CA ARG A 62 22.78 12.63 -15.68
C ARG A 62 21.83 13.00 -14.53
N THR A 63 20.55 13.14 -14.82
CA THR A 63 19.52 13.29 -13.77
C THR A 63 19.31 11.95 -13.07
N ASN A 64 19.47 11.93 -11.75
CA ASN A 64 19.26 10.72 -10.95
C ASN A 64 17.76 10.54 -10.66
N LEU A 65 17.13 9.60 -11.36
CA LEU A 65 15.71 9.24 -11.22
C LEU A 65 15.47 8.13 -10.19
N TRP A 66 16.55 7.50 -9.71
CA TRP A 66 16.51 6.42 -8.73
C TRP A 66 15.60 6.66 -7.53
N PRO A 67 15.67 7.79 -6.80
CA PRO A 67 14.82 8.00 -5.63
C PRO A 67 13.32 8.01 -5.99
N THR A 68 12.96 8.67 -7.09
CA THR A 68 11.59 8.72 -7.61
C THR A 68 11.10 7.33 -8.03
N LEU A 69 11.94 6.55 -8.71
CA LEU A 69 11.58 5.21 -9.19
C LEU A 69 11.42 4.22 -8.03
N ILE A 70 12.30 4.25 -7.03
CA ILE A 70 12.17 3.40 -5.84
C ILE A 70 10.83 3.68 -5.16
N LEU A 71 10.54 4.95 -4.87
CA LEU A 71 9.29 5.34 -4.24
C LEU A 71 8.05 4.95 -5.07
N PHE A 72 8.13 5.14 -6.40
CA PHE A 72 7.06 4.72 -7.32
C PHE A 72 6.84 3.20 -7.32
N THR A 73 7.91 2.40 -7.37
CA THR A 73 7.79 0.93 -7.38
C THR A 73 7.22 0.39 -6.06
N VAL A 74 7.61 0.94 -4.93
CA VAL A 74 7.05 0.58 -3.61
C VAL A 74 5.57 0.97 -3.54
N ALA A 75 5.21 2.18 -3.97
CA ALA A 75 3.81 2.60 -4.04
C ALA A 75 2.98 1.68 -4.96
N LEU A 76 3.54 1.25 -6.10
CA LEU A 76 2.87 0.36 -7.05
C LEU A 76 2.63 -1.02 -6.43
N GLY A 77 3.65 -1.59 -5.79
CA GLY A 77 3.56 -2.86 -5.09
C GLY A 77 2.52 -2.81 -3.96
N SER A 78 2.56 -1.76 -3.15
CA SER A 78 1.57 -1.51 -2.07
C SER A 78 0.15 -1.40 -2.60
N PHE A 79 -0.05 -0.67 -3.70
CA PHE A 79 -1.35 -0.50 -4.35
C PHE A 79 -1.90 -1.84 -4.86
N ILE A 80 -1.10 -2.57 -5.63
CA ILE A 80 -1.50 -3.89 -6.18
C ILE A 80 -1.80 -4.87 -5.04
N ALA A 81 -0.93 -4.95 -4.03
CA ALA A 81 -1.14 -5.83 -2.88
C ALA A 81 -2.45 -5.51 -2.15
N SER A 82 -2.71 -4.23 -1.89
CA SER A 82 -3.93 -3.79 -1.19
C SER A 82 -5.19 -4.03 -2.01
N VAL A 83 -5.18 -3.72 -3.31
CA VAL A 83 -6.28 -4.03 -4.23
C VAL A 83 -6.53 -5.54 -4.29
N THR A 84 -5.47 -6.35 -4.37
CA THR A 84 -5.60 -7.82 -4.38
C THR A 84 -6.23 -8.34 -3.10
N ILE A 85 -5.81 -7.84 -1.93
CA ILE A 85 -6.38 -8.21 -0.63
C ILE A 85 -7.87 -7.88 -0.57
N VAL A 86 -8.26 -6.68 -1.03
CA VAL A 86 -9.67 -6.26 -1.06
C VAL A 86 -10.47 -7.10 -2.05
N ALA A 87 -9.97 -7.33 -3.27
CA ALA A 87 -10.61 -8.16 -4.28
C ALA A 87 -10.83 -9.60 -3.82
N LEU A 88 -9.81 -10.20 -3.18
CA LEU A 88 -9.92 -11.53 -2.58
C LEU A 88 -10.92 -11.58 -1.42
N SER A 89 -11.10 -10.48 -0.69
CA SER A 89 -12.08 -10.40 0.40
C SER A 89 -13.53 -10.44 -0.09
N PHE A 90 -13.81 -10.03 -1.33
CA PHE A 90 -15.14 -10.16 -1.96
C PHE A 90 -15.43 -11.57 -2.48
N LYS A 91 -14.41 -12.37 -2.81
CA LYS A 91 -14.61 -13.75 -3.29
C LYS A 91 -15.00 -14.68 -2.12
N ARG A 92 -16.29 -15.05 -2.09
CA ARG A 92 -16.91 -16.01 -1.13
C ARG A 92 -16.12 -17.32 -0.95
N SER A 93 -15.40 -17.76 -1.98
CA SER A 93 -14.62 -19.02 -1.97
C SER A 93 -13.39 -18.99 -1.05
N PHE A 94 -12.83 -17.80 -0.75
CA PHE A 94 -11.65 -17.66 0.13
C PHE A 94 -11.98 -17.44 1.60
N ARG A 95 -13.25 -17.56 2.00
CA ARG A 95 -13.72 -17.30 3.36
C ARG A 95 -13.36 -18.40 4.36
N ARG A 96 -12.59 -19.43 3.98
CA ARG A 96 -12.07 -20.42 4.92
C ARG A 96 -10.90 -19.82 5.71
N PRO A 97 -11.05 -19.61 7.03
CA PRO A 97 -9.97 -19.08 7.86
C PRO A 97 -8.93 -20.18 8.05
N THR A 98 -7.93 -20.25 7.18
CA THR A 98 -6.76 -21.07 7.44
C THR A 98 -5.86 -20.33 8.43
N ARG A 99 -5.43 -21.00 9.50
CA ARG A 99 -4.51 -20.46 10.53
C ARG A 99 -3.23 -19.87 9.91
N SER A 100 -2.80 -20.40 8.77
CA SER A 100 -1.65 -19.92 8.01
C SER A 100 -1.88 -18.53 7.38
N ALA A 101 -3.10 -18.18 6.98
CA ALA A 101 -3.40 -16.89 6.36
C ALA A 101 -3.17 -15.70 7.30
N GLY A 102 -3.33 -15.88 8.62
CA GLY A 102 -3.03 -14.84 9.62
C GLY A 102 -1.54 -14.48 9.66
N VAL A 103 -0.68 -15.50 9.70
CA VAL A 103 0.78 -15.34 9.74
C VAL A 103 1.29 -14.67 8.46
N TYR A 104 0.85 -15.14 7.28
CA TYR A 104 1.25 -14.52 6.01
C TYR A 104 0.85 -13.05 5.90
N ARG A 105 -0.29 -12.64 6.47
CA ARG A 105 -0.73 -11.23 6.48
C ARG A 105 0.12 -10.36 7.40
N VAL A 106 0.57 -10.88 8.54
CA VAL A 106 1.46 -10.16 9.46
C VAL A 106 2.84 -10.01 8.83
N VAL A 107 3.42 -11.10 8.30
CA VAL A 107 4.73 -11.07 7.62
C VAL A 107 4.70 -10.13 6.41
N GLY A 108 3.69 -10.25 5.56
CA GLY A 108 3.53 -9.37 4.40
C GLY A 108 3.36 -7.90 4.79
N GLY A 109 2.64 -7.61 5.88
CA GLY A 109 2.52 -6.25 6.42
C GLY A 109 3.83 -5.71 6.97
N CYS A 110 4.63 -6.52 7.67
CA CYS A 110 5.96 -6.11 8.15
C CYS A 110 6.87 -5.75 6.97
N CYS A 111 6.88 -6.59 5.93
CA CYS A 111 7.63 -6.31 4.71
C CYS A 111 7.17 -5.01 4.04
N GLY A 112 5.85 -4.76 3.97
CA GLY A 112 5.30 -3.51 3.42
C GLY A 112 5.79 -2.26 4.15
N VAL A 113 5.69 -2.26 5.49
CA VAL A 113 6.17 -1.14 6.33
C VAL A 113 7.68 -0.93 6.15
N LEU A 114 8.48 -2.00 6.12
CA LEU A 114 9.92 -1.91 5.88
C LEU A 114 10.24 -1.32 4.50
N LEU A 115 9.52 -1.74 3.45
CA LEU A 115 9.70 -1.18 2.10
C LEU A 115 9.36 0.30 2.05
N TRP A 116 8.31 0.75 2.75
CA TRP A 116 8.01 2.18 2.87
C TRP A 116 9.11 2.96 3.58
N ILE A 117 9.61 2.45 4.72
CA ILE A 117 10.70 3.10 5.48
C ILE A 117 11.95 3.23 4.61
N VAL A 118 12.34 2.14 3.92
CA VAL A 118 13.49 2.15 3.01
C VAL A 118 13.26 3.14 1.87
N ALA A 119 12.09 3.14 1.22
CA ALA A 119 11.80 4.07 0.13
C ALA A 119 11.84 5.54 0.58
N ILE A 120 11.30 5.86 1.75
CA ILE A 120 11.33 7.21 2.34
C ILE A 120 12.77 7.61 2.68
N ALA A 121 13.53 6.70 3.30
CA ALA A 121 14.92 6.93 3.64
C ALA A 121 15.76 7.19 2.39
N GLU A 122 15.69 6.31 1.39
CA GLU A 122 16.36 6.45 0.10
C GLU A 122 15.97 7.75 -0.60
N PHE A 123 14.68 8.08 -0.65
CA PHE A 123 14.23 9.35 -1.24
C PHE A 123 14.88 10.54 -0.53
N SER A 124 14.89 10.57 0.81
CA SER A 124 15.48 11.66 1.58
C SER A 124 17.01 11.74 1.50
N LEU A 125 17.69 10.59 1.48
CA LEU A 125 19.15 10.50 1.46
C LEU A 125 19.70 10.80 0.07
N LEU A 126 19.11 10.24 -0.98
CA LEU A 126 19.54 10.47 -2.35
C LEU A 126 19.19 11.88 -2.81
N ASP A 127 18.08 12.46 -2.35
CA ASP A 127 17.76 13.85 -2.65
C ASP A 127 18.78 14.81 -1.99
N ARG A 128 19.29 14.48 -0.80
CA ARG A 128 20.35 15.25 -0.15
C ARG A 128 21.73 15.04 -0.79
N ALA A 129 22.04 13.81 -1.20
CA ALA A 129 23.36 13.44 -1.73
C ALA A 129 23.56 13.91 -3.18
N SER A 130 22.49 13.95 -3.99
CA SER A 130 22.57 14.25 -5.41
C SER A 130 22.04 15.65 -5.71
N LYS A 131 22.92 16.60 -6.03
CA LYS A 131 22.54 17.93 -6.55
C LYS A 131 21.74 17.85 -7.87
N ALA A 132 21.78 16.70 -8.55
CA ALA A 132 21.07 16.41 -9.80
C ALA A 132 19.92 15.39 -9.65
N SER A 133 19.38 15.19 -8.43
CA SER A 133 18.09 14.48 -8.31
C SER A 133 16.98 15.30 -8.96
N LEU A 134 15.95 14.63 -9.47
CA LEU A 134 14.83 15.30 -10.16
C LEU A 134 14.16 16.36 -9.26
N GLY A 135 13.89 16.01 -8.00
CA GLY A 135 13.27 16.88 -7.00
C GLY A 135 14.15 18.04 -6.58
N ARG A 136 15.39 17.78 -6.17
CA ARG A 136 16.35 18.83 -5.79
C ARG A 136 16.59 19.84 -6.92
N TYR A 137 16.75 19.35 -8.14
CA TYR A 137 17.01 20.20 -9.31
C TYR A 137 15.78 21.04 -9.68
N SER A 138 14.59 20.45 -9.66
CA SER A 138 13.35 21.17 -9.94
C SER A 138 13.04 22.22 -8.87
N CYS A 139 13.26 21.91 -7.59
CA CYS A 139 13.08 22.86 -6.49
C CYS A 139 14.12 23.98 -6.51
N GLY A 140 15.39 23.69 -6.82
CA GLY A 140 16.45 24.70 -6.92
C GLY A 140 16.24 25.70 -8.07
N ASN A 141 15.66 25.24 -9.18
CA ASN A 141 15.37 26.06 -10.36
C ASN A 141 13.90 26.49 -10.47
N SER A 142 13.14 26.39 -9.36
CA SER A 142 11.71 26.72 -9.31
C SER A 142 11.39 28.17 -9.65
N HIS A 143 12.37 29.07 -9.53
CA HIS A 143 12.27 30.49 -9.85
C HIS A 143 12.43 30.81 -11.35
N ILE A 144 12.90 29.85 -12.16
CA ILE A 144 13.09 30.05 -13.60
C ILE A 144 11.74 29.83 -14.28
N LEU A 145 11.08 30.93 -14.64
CA LEU A 145 9.85 30.89 -15.42
C LEU A 145 10.16 30.49 -16.87
N SER A 146 9.81 29.27 -17.24
CA SER A 146 9.88 28.82 -18.63
C SER A 146 8.51 28.97 -19.29
N ASN A 147 8.31 30.10 -19.99
CA ASN A 147 7.19 30.47 -20.89
C ASN A 147 5.88 29.64 -20.82
N GLY A 148 5.34 29.42 -19.62
CA GLY A 148 4.06 28.72 -19.38
C GLY A 148 4.01 27.23 -19.75
N ARG A 149 5.04 26.69 -20.41
CA ARG A 149 5.02 25.33 -20.96
C ARG A 149 5.76 24.31 -20.08
N TYR A 150 6.60 24.80 -19.16
CA TYR A 150 7.44 23.95 -18.33
C TYR A 150 7.56 24.47 -16.90
N GLN A 151 7.06 23.70 -15.94
CA GLN A 151 6.99 24.13 -14.54
C GLN A 151 7.87 23.24 -13.67
N TYR A 152 9.14 23.60 -13.53
CA TYR A 152 10.01 23.08 -12.46
C TYR A 152 9.35 23.19 -11.09
N ARG A 153 8.58 24.27 -10.90
CA ARG A 153 7.72 24.48 -9.72
C ARG A 153 6.67 23.37 -9.54
N ALA A 154 5.96 22.98 -10.59
CA ALA A 154 4.97 21.90 -10.51
C ALA A 154 5.63 20.58 -10.15
N VAL A 155 6.75 20.22 -10.80
CA VAL A 155 7.49 18.99 -10.47
C VAL A 155 8.00 19.01 -9.02
N CYS A 156 8.49 20.15 -8.54
CA CYS A 156 8.92 20.31 -7.14
C CYS A 156 7.75 20.11 -6.15
N GLU A 157 6.62 20.77 -6.40
CA GLU A 157 5.43 20.69 -5.56
C GLU A 157 4.84 19.25 -5.59
N GLU A 158 4.72 18.64 -6.76
CA GLU A 158 4.21 17.27 -6.92
C GLU A 158 5.10 16.22 -6.23
N GLN A 159 6.43 16.34 -6.35
CA GLN A 159 7.34 15.43 -5.64
C GLN A 159 7.29 15.64 -4.12
N GLY A 160 7.18 16.88 -3.65
CA GLY A 160 7.02 17.20 -2.24
C GLY A 160 5.71 16.62 -1.66
N VAL A 161 4.61 16.81 -2.37
CA VAL A 161 3.29 16.25 -1.99
C VAL A 161 3.34 14.72 -1.98
N ALA A 162 3.91 14.09 -3.01
CA ALA A 162 4.06 12.64 -3.06
C ALA A 162 4.87 12.09 -1.87
N PHE A 163 5.91 12.79 -1.43
CA PHE A 163 6.70 12.40 -0.26
C PHE A 163 5.89 12.44 1.05
N TYR A 164 5.11 13.49 1.29
CA TYR A 164 4.26 13.55 2.50
C TYR A 164 3.11 12.54 2.46
N ILE A 165 2.53 12.28 1.29
CA ILE A 165 1.53 11.22 1.11
C ILE A 165 2.15 9.85 1.38
N ALA A 166 3.39 9.61 0.96
CA ALA A 166 4.12 8.38 1.26
C ALA A 166 4.32 8.16 2.77
N ILE A 167 4.64 9.20 3.53
CA ILE A 167 4.69 9.12 5.01
C ILE A 167 3.32 8.74 5.57
N GLY A 168 2.25 9.37 5.07
CA GLY A 168 0.88 9.02 5.45
C GLY A 168 0.52 7.56 5.13
N ALA A 169 0.95 7.06 3.96
CA ALA A 169 0.73 5.68 3.55
C ALA A 169 1.49 4.69 4.47
N ALA A 170 2.74 5.00 4.82
CA ALA A 170 3.53 4.22 5.75
C ALA A 170 2.89 4.14 7.15
N ALA A 171 2.40 5.28 7.65
CA ALA A 171 1.70 5.35 8.94
C ALA A 171 0.38 4.55 8.91
N ALA A 172 -0.38 4.63 7.82
CA ALA A 172 -1.59 3.87 7.63
C ALA A 172 -1.32 2.36 7.54
N GLU A 173 -0.28 1.93 6.83
CA GLU A 173 0.14 0.54 6.80
C GLU A 173 0.56 0.04 8.18
N LEU A 174 1.34 0.83 8.93
CA LEU A 174 1.72 0.48 10.30
C LEU A 174 0.48 0.32 11.20
N ALA A 175 -0.50 1.22 11.08
CA ALA A 175 -1.76 1.09 11.81
C ALA A 175 -2.54 -0.18 11.40
N THR A 176 -2.53 -0.57 10.12
CA THR A 176 -3.14 -1.84 9.71
C THR A 176 -2.43 -3.05 10.32
N LEU A 177 -1.10 -3.00 10.39
CA LEU A 177 -0.27 -4.05 10.98
C LEU A 177 -0.55 -4.19 12.48
N LEU A 178 -0.56 -3.09 13.23
CA LEU A 178 -0.86 -3.09 14.66
C LEU A 178 -2.27 -3.65 14.91
N THR A 179 -3.25 -3.23 14.11
CA THR A 179 -4.62 -3.76 14.22
C THR A 179 -4.66 -5.27 13.94
N LEU A 180 -3.86 -5.77 12.98
CA LEU A 180 -3.71 -7.21 12.70
C LEU A 180 -3.05 -7.95 13.87
N ALA A 181 -1.94 -7.44 14.40
CA ALA A 181 -1.20 -8.04 15.49
C ALA A 181 -2.07 -8.23 16.74
N VAL A 182 -2.85 -7.21 17.12
CA VAL A 182 -3.76 -7.27 18.28
C VAL A 182 -4.86 -8.33 18.10
N THR A 183 -5.36 -8.52 16.88
CA THR A 183 -6.45 -9.48 16.62
C THR A 183 -6.01 -10.90 16.30
N THR A 184 -4.72 -11.12 16.05
CA THR A 184 -4.21 -12.47 15.77
C THR A 184 -3.82 -13.10 17.09
N PRO A 185 -4.52 -14.15 17.57
CA PRO A 185 -4.14 -14.80 18.82
C PRO A 185 -2.74 -15.39 18.67
N THR A 186 -1.77 -14.80 19.36
CA THR A 186 -0.39 -15.27 19.43
C THR A 186 -0.19 -16.44 20.40
N SER A 187 -1.27 -16.99 20.98
CA SER A 187 -1.18 -18.18 21.82
C SER A 187 -1.15 -19.47 20.97
N PRO A 188 -0.07 -20.27 21.01
CA PRO A 188 -0.07 -21.62 20.47
C PRO A 188 -1.05 -22.58 21.19
N ASP A 189 -1.64 -22.18 22.33
CA ASP A 189 -2.35 -23.08 23.25
C ASP A 189 -3.86 -22.86 23.46
N GLN A 190 -4.55 -22.04 22.66
CA GLN A 190 -6.00 -21.86 22.82
C GLN A 190 -6.78 -22.05 21.52
N TYR A 191 -6.87 -23.32 21.11
CA TYR A 191 -7.95 -23.78 20.23
C TYR A 191 -9.21 -23.96 21.07
N ILE A 192 -10.06 -22.93 21.13
CA ILE A 192 -11.48 -23.13 21.43
C ILE A 192 -12.14 -23.43 20.07
N PRO A 193 -12.56 -24.69 19.79
CA PRO A 193 -13.34 -24.96 18.60
C PRO A 193 -14.60 -24.10 18.66
N GLY A 194 -14.78 -23.23 17.66
CA GLY A 194 -16.06 -22.57 17.43
C GLY A 194 -17.17 -23.63 17.32
N PRO A 195 -18.40 -23.32 17.75
CA PRO A 195 -19.49 -24.27 17.76
C PRO A 195 -19.67 -24.81 16.34
N LYS A 196 -19.52 -26.13 16.20
CA LYS A 196 -19.73 -26.83 14.94
C LYS A 196 -21.12 -26.45 14.43
N ASP A 197 -21.20 -25.95 13.20
CA ASP A 197 -22.47 -25.76 12.51
C ASP A 197 -23.26 -27.08 12.59
N ASP A 198 -24.43 -27.05 13.24
CA ASP A 198 -25.31 -28.21 13.45
C ASP A 198 -25.72 -28.94 12.16
N HIS A 199 -25.46 -28.34 11.00
CA HIS A 199 -25.64 -28.95 9.69
C HIS A 199 -24.71 -30.15 9.44
N GLU A 200 -23.51 -30.20 10.02
CA GLU A 200 -22.58 -31.33 9.83
C GLU A 200 -22.92 -32.52 10.77
N LYS A 201 -23.52 -32.22 11.94
CA LYS A 201 -24.00 -33.24 12.88
C LYS A 201 -25.23 -33.99 12.35
N LYS A 202 -26.14 -33.31 11.66
CA LYS A 202 -27.30 -33.96 11.01
C LYS A 202 -26.88 -34.88 9.86
N ARG A 203 -25.83 -34.53 9.10
CA ARG A 203 -25.36 -35.35 7.97
C ARG A 203 -24.60 -36.60 8.43
N SER A 204 -23.89 -36.53 9.56
CA SER A 204 -23.22 -37.69 10.16
C SER A 204 -24.19 -38.64 10.88
N MET A 205 -25.27 -38.13 11.48
CA MET A 205 -26.32 -38.98 12.07
C MET A 205 -27.18 -39.70 11.02
N SER A 206 -27.41 -39.12 9.83
CA SER A 206 -28.20 -39.80 8.81
C SER A 206 -27.45 -40.94 8.10
N ILE A 207 -26.11 -40.90 8.06
CA ILE A 207 -25.28 -41.95 7.47
C ILE A 207 -25.10 -43.14 8.42
N SER A 208 -25.07 -42.90 9.73
CA SER A 208 -24.91 -43.97 10.74
C SER A 208 -26.19 -44.77 11.02
N GLY A 209 -27.35 -44.35 10.50
CA GLY A 209 -28.65 -44.99 10.73
C GLY A 209 -29.08 -46.04 9.71
N SER A 210 -28.28 -46.29 8.67
CA SER A 210 -28.64 -47.23 7.58
C SER A 210 -27.65 -48.37 7.49
N THR A 211 -27.63 -49.22 8.51
CA THR A 211 -27.14 -50.60 8.36
C THR A 211 -28.28 -51.51 8.75
N LYS A 212 -28.96 -51.97 7.70
CA LYS A 212 -30.14 -52.83 7.71
C LYS A 212 -29.89 -54.07 8.56
N ARG A 213 -30.83 -54.30 9.48
CA ARG A 213 -31.10 -55.58 10.12
C ARG A 213 -31.97 -56.42 9.17
N PHE A 214 -31.79 -57.74 9.28
CA PHE A 214 -32.64 -58.85 8.80
C PHE A 214 -32.40 -59.39 7.39
N PRO A 215 -32.79 -60.65 7.16
CA PRO A 215 -32.44 -61.86 7.91
C PRO A 215 -31.76 -62.91 7.00
#